data_AF-A0A1T4T3U2-F1
#
_entry.id   AF-A0A1T4T3U2-F1
#
_cell.length_a   1.000
_cell.length_b   1.000
_cell.length_c   1.000
_cell.angle_alpha   90.00
_cell.angle_beta   90.00
_cell.angle_gamma   90.00
#
_symmetry.space_group_name_H-M   'P 1'
#
loop_
_entity.id
_entity.type
_entity.pdbx_description
1 polymer ?
#
loop_
_entity_poly.entity_id
_entity_poly.type
_entity_poly.pdbx_seq_one_letter_code
_entity_poly.pdbx_strand_id
1 'polypeptide(L)'
;MNDLVVPGALAWREYQVHLPSHVTATLSFTLGDPDHEAWPAVVARQRGALAFGMLAIDDVPDAPEKAVLWTVEQDRLSIICERDDPDHSEEVKRVLPRYFAMFFDDIKDLAPQLAAREVLMPCLGDTTLH
;
A
#
# COMPACT_ATOMS: atom_id res chain seq x y z
N MET A 1 12.00 -10.12 9.88
CA MET A 1 12.14 -8.86 10.64
C MET A 1 11.48 -7.83 9.74
N ASN A 2 10.29 -7.34 10.11
CA ASN A 2 9.53 -6.43 9.25
C ASN A 2 10.29 -5.11 9.13
N ASP A 3 10.97 -4.92 8.00
CA ASP A 3 11.69 -3.69 7.66
C ASP A 3 10.75 -2.56 7.19
N LEU A 4 9.49 -2.58 7.66
CA LEU A 4 8.54 -1.50 7.43
C LEU A 4 8.81 -0.33 8.40
N VAL A 5 10.08 0.02 8.61
CA VAL A 5 10.46 1.27 9.26
C VAL A 5 10.47 2.33 8.17
N VAL A 6 9.31 2.93 7.90
CA VAL A 6 9.22 4.10 7.02
C VAL A 6 9.44 5.33 7.91
N PRO A 7 10.59 6.03 7.80
CA PRO A 7 10.78 7.30 8.49
C PRO A 7 9.65 8.25 8.09
N GLY A 8 8.98 8.85 9.07
CA GLY A 8 7.83 9.72 8.84
C GLY A 8 6.50 8.99 8.57
N ALA A 9 6.29 7.75 9.02
CA ALA A 9 4.95 7.17 9.01
C ALA A 9 4.03 7.85 10.06
N LEU A 10 2.87 8.37 9.61
CA LEU A 10 1.83 8.93 10.46
C LEU A 10 0.95 7.84 11.11
N ALA A 11 0.81 6.70 10.45
CA ALA A 11 0.05 5.56 10.95
C ALA A 11 0.60 4.24 10.41
N TRP A 12 0.34 3.15 11.13
CA TRP A 12 0.69 1.79 10.72
C TRP A 12 -0.34 0.77 11.24
N ARG A 13 -0.66 -0.23 10.41
CA ARG A 13 -1.52 -1.36 10.76
C ARG A 13 -1.03 -2.63 10.08
N GLU A 14 -1.22 -3.75 10.77
CA GLU A 14 -0.99 -5.09 10.22
C GLU A 14 -2.29 -5.88 10.25
N TYR A 15 -2.48 -6.70 9.21
CA TYR A 15 -3.63 -7.59 9.10
C TYR A 15 -3.16 -8.98 8.69
N GLN A 16 -3.59 -9.99 9.44
CA GLN A 16 -3.47 -11.37 9.00
C GLN A 16 -4.58 -11.69 8.02
N VAL A 17 -4.22 -12.30 6.89
CA VAL A 17 -5.16 -12.73 5.86
C VAL A 17 -4.97 -14.20 5.53
N HIS A 18 -6.07 -14.92 5.46
CA HIS A 18 -6.09 -16.28 4.95
C HIS A 18 -6.36 -16.24 3.45
N LEU A 19 -5.36 -16.66 2.68
CA LEU A 19 -5.47 -16.76 1.23
C LEU A 19 -6.23 -18.05 0.83
N PRO A 20 -6.87 -18.10 -0.35
CA PRO A 20 -7.55 -19.29 -0.85
C PRO A 20 -6.66 -20.55 -0.91
N SER A 21 -5.35 -20.38 -1.08
CA SER A 21 -4.34 -21.44 -1.00
C SER A 21 -4.12 -22.04 0.40
N HIS A 22 -4.89 -21.60 1.42
CA HIS A 22 -4.69 -21.93 2.83
C HIS A 22 -3.38 -21.41 3.44
N VAL A 23 -2.66 -20.55 2.71
CA VAL A 23 -1.52 -19.78 3.24
C VAL A 23 -2.05 -18.63 4.08
N THR A 24 -1.40 -18.37 5.22
CA THR A 24 -1.64 -17.16 6.01
C THR A 24 -0.59 -16.14 5.63
N ALA A 25 -1.01 -14.99 5.12
CA ALA A 25 -0.14 -13.86 4.83
C ALA A 25 -0.33 -12.77 5.89
N THR A 26 0.69 -11.94 6.06
CA THR A 26 0.60 -10.72 6.85
C THR A 26 0.69 -9.52 5.91
N LEU A 27 -0.33 -8.65 5.94
CA LEU A 27 -0.36 -7.40 5.17
C LEU A 27 -0.07 -6.22 6.10
N SER A 28 1.00 -5.50 5.83
CA SER A 28 1.48 -4.38 6.64
C SER A 28 1.34 -3.07 5.88
N PHE A 29 0.53 -2.13 6.37
CA PHE A 29 0.25 -0.84 5.75
C PHE A 29 0.80 0.31 6.60
N THR A 30 1.43 1.30 5.97
CA THR A 30 1.75 2.61 6.59
C THR A 30 1.04 3.73 5.87
N LEU A 31 0.70 4.81 6.57
CA LEU A 31 0.39 6.13 6.01
C LEU A 31 1.63 7.02 6.14
N GLY A 32 2.11 7.58 5.04
CA GLY A 32 3.27 8.48 5.04
C GLY A 32 2.93 9.92 5.42
N ASP A 33 3.90 10.61 6.02
CA ASP A 33 3.87 12.05 6.26
C ASP A 33 4.28 12.82 5.00
N PRO A 34 3.39 13.63 4.40
CA PRO A 34 3.71 14.40 3.21
C PRO A 34 4.73 15.51 3.43
N ASP A 35 5.06 15.86 4.67
CA ASP A 35 6.07 16.88 5.00
C ASP A 35 7.47 16.26 5.22
N HIS A 36 7.55 14.93 5.29
CA HIS A 36 8.83 14.24 5.43
C HIS A 36 9.56 14.10 4.07
N GLU A 37 10.82 14.52 3.99
CA GLU A 37 11.63 14.45 2.77
C GLU A 37 12.22 13.05 2.54
N ALA A 38 11.35 12.07 2.29
CA ALA A 38 11.74 10.72 1.89
C ALA A 38 11.29 10.40 0.45
N TRP A 39 11.92 9.39 -0.17
CA TRP A 39 11.62 8.94 -1.53
C TRP A 39 10.10 8.72 -1.78
N PRO A 40 9.33 8.06 -0.88
CA PRO A 40 7.89 7.89 -1.07
C PRO A 40 7.13 9.22 -1.18
N ALA A 41 7.49 10.20 -0.36
CA ALA A 41 6.85 11.53 -0.37
C ALA A 41 7.19 12.30 -1.65
N VAL A 42 8.41 12.18 -2.16
CA VAL A 42 8.81 12.80 -3.44
C VAL A 42 8.00 12.23 -4.60
N VAL A 43 7.89 10.89 -4.69
CA VAL A 43 7.10 10.22 -5.75
C VAL A 43 5.62 10.59 -5.65
N ALA A 44 5.06 10.59 -4.44
CA ALA A 44 3.66 10.97 -4.21
C ALA A 44 3.37 12.40 -4.67
N ARG A 45 4.25 13.36 -4.33
CA ARG A 45 4.11 14.76 -4.77
C ARG A 45 4.20 14.91 -6.29
N GLN A 46 5.14 14.21 -6.94
CA GLN A 46 5.26 14.22 -8.40
C GLN A 46 4.00 13.70 -9.11
N ARG A 47 3.31 12.74 -8.49
CA ARG A 47 2.05 12.17 -8.99
C ARG A 47 0.80 13.00 -8.62
N GLY A 48 0.95 14.06 -7.83
CA GLY A 48 -0.18 14.81 -7.29
C GLY A 48 -1.07 13.95 -6.38
N ALA A 49 -0.49 12.96 -5.70
CA ALA A 49 -1.22 12.07 -4.81
C ALA A 49 -1.73 12.83 -3.57
N LEU A 50 -2.95 12.50 -3.14
CA LEU A 50 -3.60 13.01 -1.95
C LEU A 50 -3.10 12.32 -0.67
N ALA A 51 -2.67 11.06 -0.81
CA ALA A 51 -2.03 10.29 0.25
C ALA A 51 -1.11 9.24 -0.38
N PHE A 52 -0.18 8.74 0.44
CA PHE A 52 0.71 7.66 0.06
C PHE A 52 1.13 6.87 1.29
N GLY A 53 1.76 5.73 1.05
CA GLY A 53 2.36 4.93 2.09
C GLY A 53 3.01 3.67 1.55
N MET A 54 3.44 2.78 2.44
CA MET A 54 4.03 1.51 2.05
C MET A 54 3.11 0.34 2.39
N LEU A 55 3.17 -0.69 1.57
CA LEU A 55 2.53 -1.99 1.75
C LEU A 55 3.63 -3.07 1.73
N ALA A 56 3.76 -3.86 2.78
CA ALA A 56 4.53 -5.11 2.74
C ALA A 56 3.61 -6.32 2.91
N ILE A 57 4.05 -7.43 2.35
CA ILE A 57 3.33 -8.69 2.33
C ILE A 57 4.30 -9.78 2.76
N ASP A 58 4.12 -10.26 3.98
CA ASP A 58 4.98 -11.28 4.59
C ASP A 58 4.27 -12.65 4.61
N ASP A 59 5.05 -13.70 4.90
CA ASP A 59 4.58 -15.08 5.09
C ASP A 59 3.94 -15.76 3.87
N VAL A 60 4.23 -15.26 2.64
CA VAL A 60 3.77 -15.87 1.38
C VAL A 60 4.98 -16.28 0.54
N PRO A 61 5.04 -17.54 0.03
CA PRO A 61 6.03 -17.91 -0.96
C PRO A 61 5.83 -17.06 -2.24
N ASP A 62 6.91 -16.52 -2.80
CA ASP A 62 6.91 -15.65 -3.99
C ASP A 62 6.29 -14.24 -3.79
N ALA A 63 6.06 -13.80 -2.55
CA ALA A 63 5.75 -12.38 -2.32
C ALA A 63 6.97 -11.49 -2.62
N PRO A 64 6.74 -10.23 -3.03
CA PRO A 64 7.78 -9.22 -3.06
C PRO A 64 8.60 -9.20 -1.79
N GLU A 65 9.92 -9.31 -1.93
CA GLU A 65 10.85 -9.20 -0.78
C GLU A 65 10.84 -7.79 -0.18
N LYS A 66 10.31 -6.80 -0.91
CA LYS A 66 10.32 -5.39 -0.53
C LYS A 66 8.92 -4.82 -0.38
N ALA A 67 8.79 -3.87 0.55
CA ALA A 67 7.59 -3.07 0.66
C ALA A 67 7.39 -2.23 -0.61
N VAL A 68 6.16 -2.21 -1.13
CA VAL A 68 5.77 -1.45 -2.32
C VAL A 68 5.10 -0.14 -1.91
N LEU A 69 5.28 0.90 -2.72
CA LEU A 69 4.65 2.19 -2.49
C LEU A 69 3.21 2.15 -3.00
N TRP A 70 2.25 2.61 -2.21
CA TRP A 70 0.91 2.89 -2.68
C TRP A 70 0.62 4.39 -2.67
N THR A 71 -0.14 4.87 -3.66
CA THR A 71 -0.59 6.25 -3.77
C THR A 71 -2.10 6.30 -3.98
N VAL A 72 -2.73 7.35 -3.45
CA VAL A 72 -4.14 7.67 -3.72
C VAL A 72 -4.17 8.99 -4.46
N GLU A 73 -4.50 8.96 -5.74
CA GLU A 73 -4.82 10.14 -6.54
C GLU A 73 -6.33 10.45 -6.46
N GLN A 74 -6.81 11.42 -7.25
CA GLN A 74 -8.18 11.93 -7.15
C GLN A 74 -9.26 10.85 -7.34
N ASP A 75 -9.03 9.84 -8.16
CA ASP A 75 -10.00 8.82 -8.58
C ASP A 75 -9.41 7.40 -8.68
N ARG A 76 -8.19 7.17 -8.17
CA ARG A 76 -7.52 5.87 -8.24
C ARG A 76 -6.61 5.61 -7.05
N LEU A 77 -6.46 4.33 -6.75
CA LEU A 77 -5.42 3.79 -5.86
C LEU A 77 -4.41 3.10 -6.78
N SER A 78 -3.13 3.42 -6.64
CA SER A 78 -2.06 2.80 -7.40
C SER A 78 -1.07 2.12 -6.47
N ILE A 79 -0.58 0.96 -6.87
CA ILE A 79 0.53 0.26 -6.22
C ILE A 79 1.72 0.31 -7.19
N ILE A 80 2.84 0.81 -6.71
CA ILE A 80 4.07 1.05 -7.45
C ILE A 80 5.09 0.01 -6.99
N CYS A 81 5.33 -0.98 -7.85
CA CYS A 81 6.35 -2.00 -7.67
C CYS A 81 7.66 -1.60 -8.39
N GLU A 82 8.81 -2.04 -7.87
CA GLU A 82 10.06 -1.95 -8.63
C GLU A 82 10.01 -2.89 -9.84
N ARG A 83 10.72 -2.54 -10.92
CA ARG A 83 10.57 -3.14 -12.27
C ARG A 83 10.88 -4.64 -12.35
N ASP A 84 11.59 -5.17 -11.35
CA ASP A 84 12.01 -6.58 -11.26
C ASP A 84 11.33 -7.32 -10.10
N ASP A 85 10.35 -6.70 -9.45
CA ASP A 85 9.61 -7.32 -8.35
C ASP A 85 8.50 -8.21 -8.93
N PRO A 86 8.42 -9.50 -8.55
CA PRO A 86 7.30 -10.35 -8.97
C PRO A 86 5.98 -9.67 -8.63
N ASP A 87 5.15 -9.51 -9.67
CA ASP A 87 3.78 -9.03 -9.52
C ASP A 87 3.09 -9.84 -8.40
N HIS A 88 2.38 -9.17 -7.50
CA HIS A 88 1.74 -9.83 -6.37
C HIS A 88 0.89 -11.02 -6.85
N SER A 89 0.85 -12.12 -6.10
CA SER A 89 0.03 -13.27 -6.49
C SER A 89 -1.43 -12.84 -6.70
N GLU A 90 -2.13 -13.47 -7.65
CA GLU A 90 -3.55 -13.16 -7.93
C GLU A 90 -4.45 -13.31 -6.70
N GLU A 91 -4.07 -14.19 -5.76
CA GLU A 91 -4.76 -14.34 -4.48
C GLU A 91 -4.63 -13.10 -3.59
N VAL A 92 -3.43 -12.54 -3.50
CA VAL A 92 -3.14 -11.31 -2.78
C VAL A 92 -3.91 -10.15 -3.42
N LYS A 93 -3.83 -9.99 -4.74
CA LYS A 93 -4.54 -8.92 -5.47
C LYS A 93 -6.03 -8.91 -5.20
N ARG A 94 -6.67 -10.08 -5.03
CA ARG A 94 -8.10 -10.21 -4.73
C ARG A 94 -8.46 -9.70 -3.33
N VAL A 95 -7.57 -9.80 -2.36
CA VAL A 95 -7.85 -9.39 -0.98
C VAL A 95 -7.47 -7.92 -0.73
N LEU A 96 -6.49 -7.38 -1.46
CA LEU A 96 -5.99 -6.01 -1.26
C LEU A 96 -7.09 -4.94 -1.20
N PRO A 97 -8.09 -4.87 -2.11
CA PRO A 97 -9.12 -3.82 -2.05
C PRO A 97 -9.86 -3.77 -0.71
N ARG A 98 -10.15 -4.94 -0.14
CA ARG A 98 -10.84 -5.06 1.16
C ARG A 98 -9.95 -4.54 2.29
N TYR A 99 -8.67 -4.92 2.29
CA TYR A 99 -7.75 -4.52 3.36
C TYR A 99 -7.33 -3.05 3.26
N PHE A 100 -7.26 -2.48 2.06
CA PHE A 100 -7.15 -1.02 1.89
C PHE A 100 -8.36 -0.28 2.46
N ALA A 101 -9.58 -0.76 2.18
CA ALA A 101 -10.79 -0.15 2.74
C ALA A 101 -10.81 -0.21 4.27
N MET A 102 -10.43 -1.35 4.86
CA MET A 102 -10.26 -1.49 6.32
C MET A 102 -9.20 -0.53 6.87
N PHE A 103 -8.04 -0.48 6.23
CA PHE A 103 -6.97 0.42 6.63
C PHE A 103 -7.40 1.90 6.61
N PHE A 104 -8.08 2.34 5.55
CA PHE A 104 -8.59 3.71 5.44
C PHE A 104 -9.64 4.04 6.50
N ASP A 105 -10.51 3.09 6.87
CA ASP A 105 -11.42 3.29 8.00
C ASP A 105 -10.68 3.39 9.34
N ASP A 106 -9.64 2.57 9.54
CA ASP A 106 -8.84 2.56 10.77
C ASP A 106 -8.01 3.85 10.98
N ILE A 107 -7.73 4.59 9.90
CA ILE A 107 -6.98 5.87 9.94
C ILE A 107 -7.85 7.10 9.67
N LYS A 108 -9.18 6.96 9.65
CA LYS A 108 -10.09 8.07 9.28
C LYS A 108 -9.95 9.32 10.13
N ASP A 109 -9.53 9.19 11.38
CA ASP A 109 -9.30 10.32 12.28
C ASP A 109 -8.05 11.12 11.90
N LEU A 110 -7.11 10.50 11.17
CA LEU A 110 -5.88 11.12 10.68
C LEU A 110 -6.00 11.59 9.24
N ALA A 111 -6.71 10.83 8.39
CA ALA A 111 -6.87 11.11 6.98
C ALA A 111 -8.34 10.88 6.53
N PRO A 112 -9.28 11.73 6.97
CA PRO A 112 -10.71 11.55 6.71
C PRO A 112 -11.07 11.51 5.22
N GLN A 113 -10.25 12.18 4.38
CA GLN A 113 -10.39 12.19 2.93
C GLN A 113 -10.21 10.81 2.27
N LEU A 114 -9.62 9.83 2.97
CA LEU A 114 -9.43 8.47 2.48
C LEU A 114 -10.61 7.56 2.81
N ALA A 115 -11.18 7.69 4.00
CA ALA A 115 -12.32 6.89 4.44
C ALA A 115 -13.61 7.17 3.64
N ALA A 116 -13.75 8.38 3.12
CA ALA A 116 -14.90 8.79 2.31
C ALA A 116 -14.88 8.24 0.86
N ARG A 117 -13.83 7.52 0.46
CA ARG A 117 -13.65 7.04 -0.91
C ARG A 117 -14.24 5.64 -1.06
N GLU A 118 -15.28 5.52 -1.87
CA GLU A 118 -15.82 4.21 -2.26
C GLU A 118 -14.75 3.41 -3.01
N VAL A 119 -14.27 2.36 -2.36
CA VAL A 119 -13.40 1.27 -2.84
C VAL A 119 -12.78 1.53 -4.21
N LEU A 120 -11.69 2.30 -4.23
CA LEU A 120 -10.85 2.43 -5.40
C LEU A 120 -10.15 1.07 -5.60
N MET A 121 -10.46 0.39 -6.70
CA MET A 121 -9.69 -0.79 -7.08
C MET A 121 -8.22 -0.36 -7.25
N PRO A 122 -7.26 -1.07 -6.63
CA PRO A 122 -5.86 -0.82 -6.89
C PRO A 122 -5.61 -1.13 -8.38
N CYS A 123 -5.31 -0.09 -9.16
CA CYS A 123 -4.74 -0.28 -10.48
C CYS A 123 -3.29 -0.72 -10.28
N LEU A 124 -3.05 -2.03 -10.42
CA LEU A 124 -1.69 -2.55 -10.56
C LEU A 124 -1.20 -2.21 -11.95
N GLY A 125 -0.14 -1.41 -12.01
CA GLY A 125 0.48 -1.00 -13.25
C GLY A 125 0.34 0.49 -13.49
N ASP A 126 1.34 1.24 -13.05
CA ASP A 126 1.77 2.42 -13.79
C ASP A 126 3.30 2.40 -13.80
N THR A 127 3.85 1.56 -14.68
CA THR A 127 5.27 1.44 -14.97
C THR A 127 5.72 2.68 -15.72
N THR A 128 5.95 3.79 -15.01
CA THR A 128 6.77 4.88 -15.53
C THR A 128 7.61 5.47 -14.42
N LEU A 129 8.89 5.14 -14.42
CA LEU A 129 9.96 5.93 -13.83
C LEU A 129 10.99 6.14 -14.95
N HIS A 130 11.15 7.38 -15.37
CA HIS A 130 12.23 7.84 -16.24
C HIS A 130 13.50 8.09 -15.43
#